data_AF-R7LRY7-F1
#
_entry.id   AF-R7LRY7-F1
#
_cell.length_a   1.000
_cell.length_b   1.000
_cell.length_c   1.000
_cell.angle_alpha   90.00
_cell.angle_beta   90.00
_cell.angle_gamma   90.00
#
_symmetry.space_group_name_H-M   'P 1'
#
loop_
_entity.id
_entity.type
_entity.pdbx_description
1 polymer ?
#
loop_
_entity_poly.entity_id
_entity_poly.type
_entity_poly.pdbx_seq_one_letter_code
_entity_poly.pdbx_strand_id
1 'polypeptide(L)'
;MILKCNNEKVVNLVKYFETLDFADKLRLSIDMLESYHVKVKNDNVLEILKKLLCAVDEQYNKTKFLNLLNYKHLLITSAQVMELTEKEQNIFVFEVFYNIYKVLQK
;
A
#
# COMPACT_ATOMS: atom_id res chain seq x y z
N MET A 1 1.16 -11.01 9.35
CA MET A 1 1.61 -9.95 10.28
C MET A 1 2.91 -10.33 10.98
N ILE A 2 3.87 -9.41 11.03
CA ILE A 2 5.16 -9.51 11.72
C ILE A 2 5.21 -8.66 13.00
N LEU A 3 4.49 -7.55 13.06
CA LEU A 3 4.41 -6.67 14.22
C LEU A 3 3.25 -7.09 15.11
N LYS A 4 3.46 -7.10 16.43
CA LYS A 4 2.36 -7.28 17.39
C LYS A 4 1.42 -6.09 17.30
N CYS A 5 0.18 -6.35 16.90
CA CYS A 5 -0.89 -5.35 16.85
C CYS A 5 -2.18 -5.98 17.36
N ASN A 6 -2.82 -5.33 18.33
CA ASN A 6 -4.09 -5.78 18.90
C ASN A 6 -5.28 -4.97 18.33
N ASN A 7 -5.03 -4.05 17.39
CA ASN A 7 -6.10 -3.29 16.75
C ASN A 7 -6.70 -4.11 15.62
N GLU A 8 -7.97 -4.48 15.77
CA GLU A 8 -8.70 -5.30 14.81
C GLU A 8 -8.81 -4.65 13.41
N LYS A 9 -8.97 -3.32 13.32
CA LYS A 9 -9.00 -2.60 12.04
C LYS A 9 -7.69 -2.79 11.28
N VAL A 10 -6.55 -2.61 11.94
CA VAL A 10 -5.23 -2.80 11.33
C VAL A 10 -5.06 -4.25 10.87
N VAL A 11 -5.41 -5.22 11.74
CA VAL A 11 -5.31 -6.64 11.41
C VAL A 11 -6.16 -6.99 10.19
N ASN A 12 -7.39 -6.48 10.11
CA ASN A 12 -8.29 -6.74 9.00
C ASN A 12 -7.80 -6.09 7.70
N LEU A 13 -7.27 -4.86 7.77
CA LEU A 13 -6.67 -4.20 6.60
C LEU A 13 -5.45 -4.97 6.09
N VAL A 14 -4.58 -5.46 6.97
CA VAL A 14 -3.42 -6.29 6.56
C VAL A 14 -3.90 -7.57 5.89
N LYS A 15 -4.86 -8.29 6.47
CA LYS A 15 -5.41 -9.51 5.85
C LYS A 15 -6.01 -9.23 4.48
N TYR A 16 -6.76 -8.14 4.33
CA TYR A 16 -7.28 -7.73 3.04
C TYR A 16 -6.14 -7.45 2.04
N PHE A 17 -5.14 -6.66 2.45
CA PHE A 17 -3.97 -6.37 1.62
C PHE A 17 -3.25 -7.64 1.17
N GLU A 18 -3.11 -8.63 2.06
CA GLU A 18 -2.49 -9.92 1.76
C GLU A 18 -3.19 -10.65 0.60
N THR A 19 -4.50 -10.46 0.43
CA THR A 19 -5.31 -11.11 -0.63
C THR A 19 -5.30 -10.39 -1.99
N LEU A 20 -4.86 -9.13 -2.06
CA LEU A 20 -4.77 -8.39 -3.32
C LEU A 20 -3.82 -9.07 -4.31
N ASP A 21 -4.05 -8.87 -5.61
CA ASP A 21 -3.03 -9.20 -6.62
C ASP A 21 -1.81 -8.29 -6.49
N PHE A 22 -0.70 -8.67 -7.12
CA PHE A 22 0.55 -7.94 -6.95
C PHE A 22 0.50 -6.51 -7.49
N ALA A 23 -0.19 -6.26 -8.60
CA ALA A 23 -0.32 -4.91 -9.14
C ALA A 23 -1.14 -4.02 -8.19
N ASP A 24 -2.23 -4.54 -7.64
CA ASP A 24 -3.08 -3.84 -6.67
C ASP A 24 -2.37 -3.57 -5.34
N LYS A 25 -1.52 -4.50 -4.86
CA LYS A 25 -0.63 -4.25 -3.72
C LYS A 25 0.26 -3.04 -3.98
N LEU A 26 0.88 -2.96 -5.15
CA LEU A 26 1.75 -1.84 -5.54
C LEU A 26 0.97 -0.54 -5.67
N ARG A 27 -0.20 -0.58 -6.33
CA ARG A 27 -1.10 0.57 -6.49
C ARG A 27 -1.46 1.19 -5.14
N LEU A 28 -2.00 0.40 -4.21
CA LEU A 28 -2.37 0.93 -2.90
C LEU A 28 -1.16 1.48 -2.13
N SER A 29 -0.01 0.82 -2.24
CA SER A 29 1.22 1.27 -1.57
C SER A 29 1.74 2.60 -2.11
N ILE A 30 1.66 2.80 -3.42
CA ILE A 30 2.00 4.07 -4.07
C ILE A 30 1.03 5.17 -3.62
N ASP A 31 -0.29 4.92 -3.66
CA ASP A 31 -1.30 5.89 -3.23
C ASP A 31 -1.06 6.34 -1.79
N MET A 32 -0.78 5.41 -0.87
CA MET A 32 -0.49 5.76 0.52
C MET A 32 0.76 6.64 0.66
N LEU A 33 1.82 6.37 -0.10
CA LEU A 33 3.06 7.17 -0.02
C LEU A 33 2.95 8.52 -0.74
N GLU A 34 2.11 8.63 -1.77
CA GLU A 34 1.79 9.89 -2.46
C GLU A 34 0.80 10.74 -1.66
N SER A 35 -0.05 10.11 -0.83
CA SER A 35 -1.09 10.76 -0.06
C SER A 35 -0.53 11.63 1.07
N TYR A 36 -1.16 12.78 1.28
CA TYR A 36 -0.84 13.66 2.41
C TYR A 36 -1.33 13.13 3.76
N HIS A 37 -2.20 12.12 3.76
CA HIS A 37 -2.89 11.63 4.96
C HIS A 37 -2.17 10.49 5.68
N VAL A 38 -1.25 9.81 5.00
CA VAL A 38 -0.35 8.84 5.62
C VAL A 38 0.96 9.56 5.92
N LYS A 39 1.35 9.61 7.19
CA LYS A 39 2.53 10.37 7.63
C LYS A 39 3.87 9.69 7.31
N VAL A 40 3.84 8.45 6.83
CA VAL A 40 5.03 7.73 6.37
C VAL A 40 5.40 8.23 4.98
N LYS A 41 6.48 9.00 4.87
CA LYS A 41 7.05 9.44 3.59
C LYS A 41 8.40 8.79 3.36
N ASN A 42 8.56 8.18 2.19
CA ASN A 42 9.83 7.60 1.76
C ASN A 42 9.93 7.60 0.23
N ASP A 43 10.52 8.65 -0.32
CA ASP A 43 10.59 8.88 -1.77
C ASP A 43 11.38 7.78 -2.50
N ASN A 44 12.41 7.22 -1.86
CA ASN A 44 13.19 6.11 -2.42
C ASN A 44 12.32 4.86 -2.58
N VAL A 45 11.52 4.53 -1.56
CA VAL A 45 10.59 3.39 -1.63
C VAL A 45 9.51 3.66 -2.67
N LEU A 46 8.96 4.88 -2.71
CA LEU A 46 7.96 5.27 -3.71
C LEU A 46 8.51 5.07 -5.14
N GLU A 47 9.74 5.51 -5.43
CA GLU A 47 10.35 5.33 -6.75
C GLU A 47 10.51 3.85 -7.11
N ILE A 48 10.92 3.01 -6.15
CA ILE A 48 11.03 1.55 -6.33
C ILE A 48 9.66 0.95 -6.65
N LEU A 49 8.62 1.28 -5.89
CA LEU A 49 7.27 0.76 -6.10
C LEU A 49 6.71 1.15 -7.47
N LYS A 50 6.94 2.39 -7.92
CA LYS A 50 6.54 2.84 -9.27
C LYS A 50 7.24 2.05 -10.38
N LYS A 51 8.55 1.79 -10.22
CA LYS A 51 9.32 0.96 -11.18
C LYS A 51 8.78 -0.47 -11.22
N LEU A 52 8.47 -1.06 -10.07
CA LEU A 52 7.86 -2.39 -9.99
C LEU A 52 6.48 -2.41 -10.66
N LEU A 53 5.64 -1.39 -10.43
CA LEU A 53 4.31 -1.34 -11.05
C LEU A 53 4.41 -1.22 -12.57
N CYS A 54 5.31 -0.39 -13.10
CA CYS A 54 5.58 -0.33 -14.54
C CYS A 54 6.04 -1.67 -15.14
N ALA A 55 6.70 -2.53 -14.34
CA ALA A 55 7.16 -3.83 -14.82
C ALA A 55 6.03 -4.88 -14.87
N VAL A 56 4.94 -4.69 -14.13
CA VAL A 56 3.83 -5.66 -14.03
C VAL A 56 2.51 -5.15 -14.60
N ASP A 57 2.41 -3.86 -14.92
CA ASP A 57 1.27 -3.21 -15.54
C ASP A 57 1.75 -2.27 -16.66
N GLU A 58 1.66 -2.74 -17.91
CA GLU A 58 2.09 -1.99 -19.10
C GLU A 58 1.28 -0.71 -19.32
N GLN A 59 0.06 -0.62 -18.77
CA GLN A 59 -0.79 0.56 -18.88
C GLN A 59 -0.43 1.63 -17.84
N TYR A 60 0.34 1.26 -16.81
CA TYR A 60 0.75 2.19 -15.77
C TYR A 60 1.82 3.15 -16.28
N ASN A 61 1.53 4.45 -16.17
CA ASN A 61 2.48 5.50 -16.47
C ASN A 61 3.07 6.08 -15.18
N LYS A 62 4.35 5.79 -14.91
CA LYS A 62 5.10 6.27 -13.73
C LYS A 62 5.12 7.79 -13.52
N THR A 63 4.88 8.59 -14.57
CA THR A 63 4.92 10.06 -14.47
C THR A 63 3.56 10.65 -14.08
N LYS A 64 2.50 9.85 -14.10
CA LYS A 64 1.17 10.26 -13.64
C LYS A 64 0.93 9.82 -12.20
N PHE A 65 0.24 10.68 -11.45
CA PHE A 65 -0.32 10.28 -10.15
C PHE A 65 -1.25 9.08 -10.33
N LEU A 66 -1.18 8.16 -9.38
CA LEU A 66 -2.06 7.02 -9.40
C LEU A 66 -3.49 7.48 -9.07
N ASN A 67 -4.44 7.17 -9.94
CA ASN A 67 -5.84 7.50 -9.73
C ASN A 67 -6.62 6.26 -9.26
N LEU A 68 -6.89 6.18 -7.96
CA LEU A 68 -7.67 5.09 -7.37
C LEU A 68 -9.17 5.13 -7.70
N LEU A 69 -9.70 6.17 -8.37
CA LEU A 69 -11.10 6.18 -8.82
C LEU A 69 -11.41 5.01 -9.77
N ASN A 70 -10.40 4.53 -10.50
CA ASN A 70 -10.52 3.35 -11.36
C ASN A 70 -10.49 2.02 -10.58
N TYR A 71 -10.16 2.06 -9.28
CA TYR A 71 -9.96 0.90 -8.40
C TYR A 71 -10.75 1.09 -7.10
N LYS A 72 -12.09 1.01 -7.20
CA LYS A 72 -13.01 1.32 -6.09
C LYS A 72 -12.67 0.61 -4.78
N HIS A 73 -12.27 -0.66 -4.86
CA HIS A 73 -11.89 -1.45 -3.69
C HIS A 73 -10.62 -0.90 -3.02
N LEU A 74 -9.63 -0.47 -3.79
CA LEU A 74 -8.42 0.17 -3.27
C LEU A 74 -8.71 1.55 -2.67
N LEU A 75 -9.60 2.32 -3.31
CA LEU A 75 -10.02 3.63 -2.79
C LEU A 75 -10.67 3.49 -1.41
N ILE A 76 -11.55 2.50 -1.24
CA ILE A 76 -12.18 2.21 0.06
C ILE A 76 -11.11 1.83 1.09
N THR A 77 -10.16 0.98 0.72
CA THR A 77 -9.07 0.59 1.63
C THR A 77 -8.20 1.79 2.02
N SER A 78 -7.84 2.66 1.08
CA SER A 78 -7.09 3.89 1.36
C SER A 78 -7.85 4.79 2.34
N ALA A 79 -9.16 4.96 2.16
CA ALA A 79 -10.00 5.70 3.10
C ALA A 79 -10.03 5.06 4.50
N GLN A 80 -10.08 3.73 4.60
CA GLN A 80 -10.01 3.03 5.90
C GLN A 80 -8.65 3.22 6.59
N VAL A 81 -7.55 3.31 5.82
CA VAL A 81 -6.21 3.63 6.35
C VAL A 81 -6.15 5.07 6.89
N MET A 82 -6.90 6.00 6.29
CA MET A 82 -7.00 7.38 6.79
C MET A 82 -7.71 7.48 8.16
N GLU A 83 -8.55 6.51 8.52
CA GLU A 83 -9.19 6.45 9.84
C GLU A 83 -8.24 5.98 10.95
N LEU A 84 -7.09 5.41 10.60
CA LEU A 84 -6.12 4.89 11.56
C LEU A 84 -5.35 6.03 12.22
N THR A 85 -4.95 5.83 13.48
CA THR A 85 -3.98 6.71 14.12
C THR A 85 -2.62 6.61 13.43
N GLU A 86 -1.77 7.61 13.57
CA GLU A 86 -0.41 7.60 12.99
C GLU A 86 0.41 6.36 13.39
N LYS A 87 0.29 5.91 14.64
CA LYS A 87 0.95 4.69 15.11
C LYS A 87 0.45 3.44 14.38
N GLU A 88 -0.85 3.36 14.12
CA GLU A 88 -1.48 2.25 13.40
C GLU A 88 -1.17 2.29 11.91
N GLN A 89 -1.15 3.48 11.30
CA GLN A 89 -0.68 3.68 9.93
C GLN A 89 0.76 3.20 9.77
N ASN A 90 1.65 3.55 10.69
CA ASN A 90 3.05 3.08 10.65
C ASN A 90 3.12 1.56 10.68
N ILE A 91 2.37 0.91 11.59
CA ILE A 91 2.31 -0.56 11.66
C ILE A 91 1.80 -1.13 10.32
N PHE A 92 0.71 -0.59 9.79
CA PHE A 92 0.13 -1.04 8.52
C PHE A 92 1.12 -0.93 7.35
N VAL A 93 1.80 0.22 7.22
CA VAL A 93 2.78 0.45 6.14
C VAL A 93 3.96 -0.52 6.24
N PHE A 94 4.46 -0.80 7.45
CA PHE A 94 5.51 -1.80 7.64
C PHE A 94 5.07 -3.21 7.21
N GLU A 95 3.83 -3.60 7.56
CA GLU A 95 3.27 -4.89 7.14
C GLU A 95 3.10 -4.98 5.63
N VAL A 96 2.67 -3.90 4.99
CA VAL A 96 2.54 -3.77 3.53
C VAL A 96 3.90 -3.97 2.85
N PHE A 97 4.94 -3.27 3.30
CA PHE A 97 6.28 -3.42 2.72
C PHE A 97 6.86 -4.81 2.93
N TYR A 98 6.67 -5.38 4.12
CA TYR A 98 7.08 -6.76 4.38
C TYR A 98 6.36 -7.74 3.46
N ASN A 99 5.06 -7.55 3.23
CA ASN A 99 4.30 -8.41 2.35
C ASN A 99 4.79 -8.34 0.89
N ILE A 100 5.06 -7.12 0.37
CA ILE A 100 5.63 -6.93 -0.97
C ILE A 100 7.00 -7.62 -1.07
N TYR A 101 7.88 -7.41 -0.09
CA TYR A 101 9.19 -8.06 -0.03
C TYR A 101 9.08 -9.58 -0.06
N LYS A 102 8.15 -10.16 0.71
CA LYS A 102 7.92 -11.61 0.75
C LYS A 102 7.43 -12.16 -0.59
N VAL A 103 6.65 -11.40 -1.37
CA VAL A 103 6.25 -11.79 -2.72
C VAL A 103 7.45 -11.83 -3.66
N LEU A 104 8.36 -10.85 -3.55
CA LEU A 104 9.56 -10.75 -4.39
C LEU A 104 10.65 -11.80 -4.09
N GLN A 105 10.61 -12.44 -2.91
CA GLN A 105 11.53 -13.52 -2.53
C GLN A 105 11.15 -14.89 -3.11
N LYS A 106 9.96 -15.02 -3.68
CA LYS A 106 9.49 -16.26 -4.31
C LYS A 106 9.89 -16.31 -5.76
#